data_AF-A0A8T4PJ14-F1
#
_entry.id   AF-A0A8T4PJ14-F1
#
_cell.length_a   1.000
_cell.length_b   1.000
_cell.length_c   1.000
_cell.angle_alpha   90.00
_cell.angle_beta   90.00
_cell.angle_gamma   90.00
#
_symmetry.space_group_name_H-M   'P 1'
#
loop_
_entity.id
_entity.type
_entity.pdbx_description
1 polymer ?
#
loop_
_entity_poly.entity_id
_entity_poly.type
_entity_poly.pdbx_seq_one_letter_code
_entity_poly.pdbx_strand_id
1 'polypeptide(L)'
;MTLDYSKKKPVVFPYKLHDIVISGKLERVLRPMALVGVKKENFKMNALIDSGSDRTISFLDPFGYQLGVGDELEGEPDELRGLTGTEKAFPKHVDIWIGEHRLNIPIFWITRPFKINEDYEMILGRKIIFDNFDVLFRQKEKKVYFYKQ
;
A
#
# COMPACT_ATOMS: atom_id res chain seq x y z
N MET A 1 24.38 8.09 15.37
CA MET A 1 24.18 9.10 14.30
C MET A 1 22.73 9.54 14.38
N THR A 2 22.45 10.81 14.68
CA THR A 2 21.09 11.32 14.83
C THR A 2 20.64 11.88 13.49
N LEU A 3 19.56 11.36 12.90
CA LEU A 3 19.00 11.88 11.66
C LEU A 3 18.39 13.26 11.93
N ASP A 4 18.91 14.30 11.26
CA ASP A 4 18.37 15.65 11.33
C ASP A 4 17.25 15.82 10.28
N TYR A 5 16.00 15.61 10.72
CA TYR A 5 14.82 15.79 9.89
C TYR A 5 14.44 17.25 9.65
N SER A 6 15.07 18.23 10.31
CA SER A 6 14.70 19.65 10.20
C SER A 6 14.90 20.23 8.79
N LYS A 7 15.78 19.60 7.99
CA LYS A 7 16.10 20.03 6.61
C LYS A 7 15.36 19.25 5.53
N LYS A 8 14.66 18.15 5.87
CA LYS A 8 13.93 17.33 4.91
C LYS A 8 12.46 17.76 4.87
N LYS A 9 11.88 17.90 3.67
CA LYS A 9 10.44 18.10 3.49
C LYS A 9 9.75 16.73 3.35
N PRO A 10 8.93 16.30 4.31
CA PRO A 10 8.24 15.03 4.20
C PRO A 10 6.99 15.13 3.32
N VAL A 11 6.62 14.01 2.70
CA VAL A 11 5.25 13.79 2.27
C VAL A 11 4.44 13.38 3.51
N VAL A 12 3.34 14.07 3.79
CA VAL A 12 2.56 13.87 5.03
C VAL A 12 1.20 13.25 4.69
N PHE A 13 0.91 12.13 5.32
CA PHE A 13 -0.34 11.40 5.15
C PHE A 13 -1.17 11.40 6.45
N PRO A 14 -2.49 11.54 6.36
CA PRO A 14 -3.36 11.50 7.52
C PRO A 14 -3.68 10.06 7.94
N TYR A 15 -4.09 9.89 9.18
CA TYR A 15 -4.92 8.75 9.54
C TYR A 15 -6.35 9.03 9.08
N LYS A 16 -6.97 8.06 8.41
CA LYS A 16 -8.37 8.14 7.96
C LYS A 16 -9.21 7.11 8.71
N LEU A 17 -10.47 7.45 8.98
CA LEU A 17 -11.44 6.47 9.47
C LEU A 17 -11.76 5.51 8.34
N HIS A 18 -11.71 4.22 8.62
CA HIS A 18 -12.09 3.17 7.69
C HIS A 18 -13.04 2.22 8.40
N ASP A 19 -14.13 1.88 7.71
CA ASP A 19 -15.03 0.83 8.16
C ASP A 19 -14.40 -0.51 7.74
N ILE A 20 -14.18 -1.40 8.70
CA ILE A 20 -13.54 -2.71 8.49
C ILE A 20 -14.19 -3.78 9.35
N VAL A 21 -14.34 -4.98 8.82
CA VAL A 21 -14.86 -6.14 9.53
C VAL A 21 -13.72 -6.78 10.32
N ILE A 22 -13.82 -6.73 11.65
CA ILE A 22 -12.88 -7.37 12.57
C ILE A 22 -13.66 -8.42 13.36
N SER A 23 -13.24 -9.69 13.26
CA SER A 23 -13.89 -10.81 13.94
C SER A 23 -15.41 -10.88 13.69
N GLY A 24 -15.84 -10.60 12.46
CA GLY A 24 -17.23 -10.63 12.03
C GLY A 24 -18.07 -9.40 12.41
N LYS A 25 -17.47 -8.37 13.02
CA LYS A 25 -18.15 -7.12 13.39
C LYS A 25 -17.62 -5.96 12.56
N LEU A 26 -18.53 -5.12 12.06
CA LEU A 26 -18.15 -3.88 11.40
C LEU A 26 -17.67 -2.88 12.47
N GLU A 27 -16.42 -2.47 12.36
CA GLU A 27 -15.80 -1.48 13.24
C GLU A 27 -15.26 -0.30 12.42
N ARG A 28 -15.30 0.89 13.02
CA ARG A 28 -14.73 2.10 12.42
C ARG A 28 -13.40 2.41 13.08
N VAL A 29 -12.31 2.20 12.36
CA VAL A 29 -10.93 2.26 12.90
C VAL A 29 -10.13 3.35 12.19
N LEU A 30 -9.34 4.12 12.94
CA LEU A 30 -8.36 5.05 12.37
C LEU A 30 -7.15 4.27 11.85
N ARG A 31 -6.86 4.42 10.56
CA ARG A 31 -5.74 3.76 9.87
C ARG A 31 -4.82 4.76 9.20
N PRO A 32 -3.49 4.52 9.18
CA PRO A 32 -2.55 5.35 8.44
C PRO A 32 -2.72 5.10 6.93
N MET A 33 -3.24 6.08 6.20
CA MET A 33 -3.58 5.91 4.78
C MET A 33 -2.78 6.87 3.90
N ALA A 34 -2.09 6.34 2.90
CA ALA A 34 -1.49 7.11 1.82
C ALA A 34 -2.44 7.20 0.62
N LEU A 35 -2.40 8.32 -0.12
CA LEU A 35 -2.97 8.38 -1.46
C LEU A 35 -1.81 8.22 -2.44
N VAL A 36 -1.82 7.12 -3.20
CA VAL A 36 -0.70 6.70 -4.06
C VAL A 36 -1.14 6.78 -5.52
N GLY A 37 -0.36 7.48 -6.36
CA GLY A 37 -0.57 7.42 -7.81
C GLY A 37 -0.01 6.11 -8.39
N VAL A 38 -0.65 5.49 -9.38
CA VAL A 38 -0.28 4.17 -9.92
C VAL A 38 -0.33 4.14 -11.46
N LYS A 39 0.71 3.59 -12.10
CA LYS A 39 0.99 3.52 -13.56
C LYS A 39 1.16 4.89 -14.25
N LYS A 40 0.23 5.82 -14.02
CA LYS A 40 0.30 7.25 -14.35
C LYS A 40 -0.39 8.04 -13.24
N GLU A 41 0.03 9.29 -13.00
CA GLU A 41 -0.45 10.15 -11.90
C GLU A 41 -1.99 10.29 -11.76
N ASN A 42 -2.74 9.95 -12.80
CA ASN A 42 -4.20 10.05 -12.84
C ASN A 42 -4.93 8.93 -12.08
N PHE A 43 -4.38 7.72 -11.98
CA PHE A 43 -5.01 6.65 -11.19
C PHE A 43 -4.47 6.69 -9.78
N LYS A 44 -5.35 6.90 -8.80
CA LYS A 44 -4.97 7.03 -7.38
C LYS A 44 -5.65 5.95 -6.56
N MET A 45 -4.89 5.35 -5.66
CA MET A 45 -5.37 4.32 -4.74
C MET A 45 -5.15 4.75 -3.30
N ASN A 46 -6.13 4.47 -2.43
CA ASN A 46 -5.98 4.57 -0.99
C ASN A 46 -5.20 3.37 -0.48
N ALA A 47 -3.97 3.60 -0.03
CA ALA A 47 -3.09 2.55 0.42
C ALA A 47 -2.95 2.57 1.95
N LEU A 48 -3.15 1.43 2.60
CA LEU A 48 -2.79 1.25 4.01
C LEU A 48 -1.27 1.26 4.13
N ILE A 49 -0.72 2.09 5.02
CA ILE A 49 0.71 2.09 5.32
C ILE A 49 0.97 1.05 6.42
N ASP A 50 1.63 -0.06 6.08
CA ASP A 50 1.72 -1.21 6.98
C ASP A 50 3.16 -1.72 7.13
N SER A 51 3.74 -1.48 8.30
CA SER A 51 5.06 -2.01 8.66
C SER A 51 5.04 -3.52 8.97
N GLY A 52 3.86 -4.12 9.17
CA GLY A 52 3.68 -5.56 9.36
C GLY A 52 3.68 -6.36 8.06
N SER A 53 3.53 -5.69 6.91
CA SER A 53 3.62 -6.33 5.60
C SER A 53 5.03 -6.20 5.01
N ASP A 54 5.58 -7.32 4.55
CA ASP A 54 6.85 -7.34 3.82
C ASP A 54 6.72 -6.79 2.40
N ARG A 55 5.57 -6.99 1.74
CA ARG A 55 5.37 -6.70 0.31
C ARG A 55 4.25 -5.67 0.11
N THR A 56 4.37 -4.88 -0.96
CA THR A 56 3.25 -4.07 -1.43
C THR A 56 2.28 -4.94 -2.21
N ILE A 57 1.01 -4.92 -1.82
CA ILE A 57 -0.02 -5.76 -2.42
C ILE A 57 -1.21 -4.92 -2.88
N SER A 58 -1.92 -5.42 -3.89
CA SER A 58 -3.23 -4.92 -4.33
C SER A 58 -4.02 -6.06 -4.96
N PHE A 59 -5.23 -5.80 -5.42
CA PHE A 59 -6.13 -6.82 -5.96
C PHE A 59 -6.21 -6.73 -7.47
N LEU A 60 -6.15 -7.89 -8.13
CA LEU A 60 -6.26 -7.99 -9.57
C LEU A 60 -7.64 -7.51 -10.04
N ASP A 61 -8.70 -7.96 -9.37
CA ASP A 61 -10.07 -7.51 -9.58
C ASP A 61 -10.53 -6.62 -8.41
N PRO A 62 -10.85 -5.33 -8.64
CA PRO A 62 -10.94 -4.66 -9.94
C PRO A 62 -9.67 -3.91 -10.38
N PHE A 63 -8.73 -3.64 -9.48
CA PHE A 63 -7.73 -2.61 -9.69
C PHE A 63 -6.68 -2.96 -10.74
N GLY A 64 -6.18 -4.19 -10.74
CA GLY A 64 -5.23 -4.67 -11.75
C GLY A 64 -5.80 -4.61 -13.16
N TYR A 65 -7.07 -5.00 -13.36
CA TYR A 65 -7.74 -4.87 -14.65
C TYR A 65 -7.98 -3.41 -15.06
N GLN A 66 -8.40 -2.54 -14.12
CA GLN A 66 -8.54 -1.10 -14.39
C GLN A 66 -7.22 -0.44 -14.81
N LEU A 67 -6.10 -0.96 -14.29
CA LEU A 67 -4.76 -0.51 -14.63
C LEU A 67 -4.20 -1.19 -15.90
N GLY A 68 -4.93 -2.13 -16.51
CA GLY A 68 -4.46 -2.92 -17.65
C GLY A 68 -3.28 -3.84 -17.31
N VAL A 69 -3.10 -4.19 -16.04
CA VAL A 69 -2.09 -5.16 -15.59
C VAL A 69 -2.59 -6.59 -15.73
N GLY A 70 -3.91 -6.80 -15.60
CA GLY A 70 -4.49 -8.15 -15.58
C GLY A 70 -4.33 -8.92 -16.87
N ASP A 71 -4.32 -8.24 -18.01
CA ASP A 71 -4.11 -8.86 -19.32
C ASP A 71 -2.61 -9.18 -19.59
N GLU A 72 -1.70 -8.67 -18.75
CA GLU A 72 -0.25 -8.81 -18.89
C GLU A 72 0.37 -9.78 -17.86
N LEU A 73 -0.46 -10.55 -17.14
CA LEU A 73 0.01 -11.52 -16.17
C LEU A 73 0.42 -12.83 -16.86
N GLU A 74 1.65 -13.24 -16.63
CA GLU A 74 2.23 -14.47 -17.16
C GLU A 74 2.92 -15.26 -16.05
N GLY A 75 3.04 -16.57 -16.23
CA GLY A 75 3.70 -17.47 -15.29
C GLY A 75 2.79 -18.05 -14.21
N GLU A 76 3.39 -18.59 -13.15
CA GLU A 76 2.68 -19.13 -11.98
C GLU A 76 2.63 -18.08 -10.87
N PRO A 77 1.52 -17.99 -10.12
CA PRO A 77 1.39 -17.04 -9.02
C PRO A 77 2.28 -17.44 -7.83
N ASP A 78 2.81 -16.44 -7.14
CA ASP A 78 3.45 -16.60 -5.85
C ASP A 78 2.41 -16.89 -4.76
N GLU A 79 2.81 -17.61 -3.72
CA GLU A 79 2.03 -17.78 -2.50
C GLU A 79 2.44 -16.74 -1.44
N LEU A 80 1.51 -15.89 -1.07
CA LEU A 80 1.66 -14.90 0.00
C LEU A 80 0.95 -15.37 1.27
N ARG A 81 1.68 -15.45 2.38
CA ARG A 81 1.12 -15.84 3.68
C ARG A 81 0.71 -14.61 4.49
N GLY A 82 -0.56 -14.54 4.85
CA GLY A 82 -1.11 -13.56 5.78
C GLY A 82 -1.55 -14.18 7.10
N LEU A 83 -2.26 -13.39 7.93
CA LEU A 83 -2.80 -13.85 9.21
C LEU A 83 -3.89 -14.91 9.06
N THR A 84 -4.70 -14.81 8.01
CA THR A 84 -5.91 -15.63 7.80
C THR A 84 -5.70 -16.79 6.84
N GLY A 85 -4.53 -16.91 6.19
CA GLY A 85 -4.25 -17.96 5.24
C GLY A 85 -3.19 -17.59 4.21
N THR A 86 -3.19 -18.33 3.11
CA THR A 86 -2.33 -18.12 1.96
C THR A 86 -3.16 -17.59 0.79
N GLU A 87 -2.65 -16.57 0.11
CA GLU A 87 -3.23 -15.97 -1.08
C GLU A 87 -2.31 -16.20 -2.27
N LYS A 88 -2.89 -16.39 -3.46
CA LYS A 88 -2.14 -16.41 -4.71
C LYS A 88 -2.02 -15.00 -5.26
N ALA A 89 -0.82 -14.59 -5.66
CA ALA A 89 -0.60 -13.27 -6.22
C ALA A 89 0.46 -13.27 -7.32
N PHE A 90 0.28 -12.40 -8.32
CA PHE A 90 1.27 -12.20 -9.38
C PHE A 90 2.10 -10.95 -9.12
N PRO A 91 3.44 -11.02 -9.08
CA PRO A 91 4.26 -9.82 -8.99
C PRO A 91 4.33 -9.13 -10.35
N LYS A 92 3.99 -7.83 -10.41
CA LYS A 92 4.22 -7.00 -11.59
C LYS A 92 4.80 -5.66 -11.17
N HIS A 93 5.87 -5.23 -11.85
CA HIS A 93 6.44 -3.91 -11.65
C HIS A 93 5.50 -2.84 -12.22
N VAL A 94 5.16 -1.86 -11.38
CA VAL A 94 4.32 -0.73 -11.74
C VAL A 94 4.94 0.53 -11.17
N ASP A 95 4.88 1.61 -11.94
CA ASP A 95 5.26 2.92 -11.43
C ASP A 95 4.23 3.40 -10.40
N ILE A 96 4.71 3.84 -9.24
CA ILE A 96 3.90 4.48 -8.22
C ILE A 96 4.44 5.87 -7.89
N TRP A 97 3.57 6.75 -7.40
CA TRP A 97 3.89 8.10 -6.97
C TRP A 97 3.47 8.31 -5.52
N ILE A 98 4.44 8.73 -4.70
CA ILE A 98 4.23 9.14 -3.30
C ILE A 98 4.66 10.60 -3.20
N GLY A 99 3.70 11.52 -3.21
CA GLY A 99 3.98 12.94 -3.45
C GLY A 99 4.56 13.12 -4.85
N GLU A 100 5.72 13.78 -4.94
CA GLU A 100 6.44 14.01 -6.21
C GLU A 100 7.41 12.87 -6.57
N HIS A 101 7.54 11.86 -5.69
CA HIS A 101 8.53 10.80 -5.86
C HIS A 101 7.94 9.61 -6.62
N ARG A 102 8.49 9.34 -7.80
CA ARG A 102 8.21 8.14 -8.59
C ARG A 102 9.09 6.97 -8.14
N LEU A 103 8.48 5.81 -7.94
CA LEU A 103 9.16 4.53 -7.72
C LEU A 103 8.61 3.48 -8.68
N ASN A 104 9.49 2.69 -9.31
CA ASN A 104 9.07 1.50 -10.04
C ASN A 104 9.21 0.29 -9.10
N ILE A 105 8.11 -0.30 -8.67
CA ILE A 105 8.12 -1.35 -7.64
C ILE A 105 7.25 -2.55 -8.07
N PRO A 106 7.58 -3.78 -7.63
CA PRO A 106 6.67 -4.90 -7.73
C PRO A 106 5.48 -4.68 -6.80
N ILE A 107 4.28 -4.67 -7.39
CA ILE A 107 3.02 -4.87 -6.67
C ILE A 107 2.63 -6.32 -6.88
N PHE A 108 2.27 -7.00 -5.79
CA PHE A 108 1.74 -8.36 -5.85
C PHE A 108 0.22 -8.28 -5.97
N TRP A 109 -0.30 -8.71 -7.10
CA TRP A 109 -1.71 -8.66 -7.47
C TRP A 109 -2.42 -9.92 -7.01
N ILE A 110 -3.13 -9.83 -5.90
CA ILE A 110 -3.93 -10.91 -5.33
C ILE A 110 -5.06 -11.27 -6.31
N THR A 111 -5.22 -12.57 -6.56
CA THR A 111 -6.15 -13.08 -7.58
C THR A 111 -7.58 -13.22 -7.10
N ARG A 112 -7.82 -13.37 -5.79
CA ARG A 112 -9.19 -13.35 -5.26
C ARG A 112 -9.81 -11.95 -5.42
N PRO A 113 -11.14 -11.84 -5.59
CA PRO A 113 -11.80 -10.55 -5.66
C PRO A 113 -11.59 -9.69 -4.41
N PHE A 114 -11.49 -8.37 -4.62
CA PHE A 114 -11.52 -7.37 -3.55
C PHE A 114 -12.85 -7.40 -2.80
N LYS A 115 -12.79 -7.36 -1.48
CA LYS A 115 -13.96 -7.30 -0.60
C LYS A 115 -14.04 -5.99 0.15
N ILE A 116 -15.12 -5.26 -0.11
CA ILE A 116 -15.44 -4.01 0.59
C ILE A 116 -15.53 -4.28 2.11
N ASN A 117 -14.92 -3.41 2.90
CA ASN A 117 -14.84 -3.50 4.37
C ASN A 117 -14.03 -4.69 4.91
N GLU A 118 -13.41 -5.53 4.09
CA GLU A 118 -12.44 -6.54 4.56
C GLU A 118 -11.03 -6.19 4.08
N ASP A 119 -10.93 -5.58 2.90
CA ASP A 119 -9.68 -5.28 2.23
C ASP A 119 -9.39 -3.77 2.13
N TYR A 120 -8.12 -3.45 1.90
CA TYR A 120 -7.66 -2.13 1.48
C TYR A 120 -7.32 -2.17 -0.01
N GLU A 121 -7.59 -1.09 -0.75
CA GLU A 121 -7.30 -1.05 -2.20
C GLU A 121 -5.84 -1.41 -2.50
N MET A 122 -4.93 -0.93 -1.64
CA MET A 122 -3.51 -1.27 -1.64
C MET A 122 -2.99 -1.35 -0.20
N ILE A 123 -1.96 -2.17 0.03
CA ILE A 123 -1.16 -2.14 1.25
C ILE A 123 0.29 -1.84 0.86
N LEU A 124 0.87 -0.79 1.44
CA LEU A 124 2.28 -0.43 1.28
C LEU A 124 3.11 -1.21 2.30
N GLY A 125 3.86 -2.20 1.81
CA GLY A 125 4.76 -3.01 2.63
C GLY A 125 6.15 -2.39 2.78
N ARG A 126 6.89 -2.85 3.78
CA ARG A 126 8.15 -2.22 4.20
C ARG A 126 9.33 -2.41 3.26
N LYS A 127 9.49 -3.58 2.60
CA LYS A 127 10.77 -3.96 1.93
C LYS A 127 11.21 -3.07 0.77
N ILE A 128 10.34 -2.21 0.25
CA ILE A 128 10.73 -1.28 -0.82
C ILE A 128 10.38 0.15 -0.42
N ILE A 129 9.19 0.34 0.16
CA ILE A 129 8.75 1.67 0.56
C ILE A 129 9.63 2.23 1.67
N PHE A 130 9.97 1.43 2.70
CA PHE A 130 10.69 1.93 3.88
C PHE A 130 12.21 1.98 3.63
N ASP A 131 12.69 1.27 2.61
CA ASP A 131 14.06 1.40 2.11
C ASP A 131 14.24 2.67 1.27
N ASN A 132 13.14 3.22 0.73
CA ASN A 132 13.15 4.46 -0.05
C ASN A 132 12.80 5.71 0.78
N PHE A 133 12.10 5.54 1.89
CA PHE A 133 11.62 6.61 2.76
C PHE A 133 11.86 6.27 4.22
N ASP A 134 12.33 7.25 5.00
CA ASP A 134 12.21 7.20 6.44
C ASP A 134 10.73 7.44 6.80
N VAL A 135 10.04 6.40 7.26
CA VAL A 135 8.61 6.45 7.59
C VAL A 135 8.42 6.63 9.10
N LEU A 136 7.84 7.76 9.50
CA LEU A 136 7.55 8.09 10.89
C LEU A 136 6.05 8.12 11.16
N PHE A 137 5.56 7.22 12.00
CA PHE A 137 4.19 7.21 12.50
C PHE A 137 4.07 8.10 13.73
N ARG A 138 3.31 9.21 13.63
CA ARG A 138 2.96 10.06 14.76
C ARG A 138 1.48 9.88 15.09
N GLN A 139 1.17 8.79 15.78
CA GLN A 139 -0.20 8.38 16.05
C GLN A 139 -1.00 9.40 16.87
N LYS A 140 -0.39 10.04 17.88
CA LYS A 140 -1.04 11.12 18.65
C LYS A 140 -1.45 12.31 17.78
N GLU A 141 -0.65 12.61 16.76
CA GLU A 141 -0.92 13.65 15.77
C GLU A 141 -1.81 13.17 14.61
N LYS A 142 -2.13 11.87 14.55
CA LYS A 142 -2.86 11.22 13.45
C LYS A 142 -2.22 11.50 12.09
N LYS A 143 -0.88 11.45 12.04
CA LYS A 143 -0.10 11.69 10.82
C LYS A 143 1.00 10.65 10.63
N VAL A 144 1.32 10.37 9.38
CA VAL A 144 2.51 9.61 8.97
C VAL A 144 3.35 10.49 8.06
N TYR A 145 4.66 10.51 8.30
CA TYR A 145 5.62 11.34 7.58
C TYR A 145 6.55 10.43 6.80
N PHE A 146 6.68 10.69 5.50
CA PHE A 146 7.60 9.99 4.60
C PHE A 146 8.70 10.97 4.22
N TYR A 147 9.91 10.79 4.75
CA TYR A 147 11.07 11.57 4.35
C TYR A 147 11.85 10.80 3.30
N LYS A 148 12.08 11.39 2.13
CA LYS A 148 12.91 10.74 1.12
C LYS A 148 14.32 10.54 1.68
N GLN A 149 14.85 9.32 1.53
CA GLN A 149 16.24 9.01 1.86
C GLN A 149 17.19 9.68 0.85
#